data_AF-A0A3A8RAM2-F1
#
_entry.id   AF-A0A3A8RAM2-F1
#
_cell.length_a   1.000
_cell.length_b   1.000
_cell.length_c   1.000
_cell.angle_alpha   90.00
_cell.angle_beta   90.00
_cell.angle_gamma   90.00
#
_symmetry.space_group_name_H-M   'P 1'
#
loop_
_entity.id
_entity.type
_entity.pdbx_description
1 polymer ?
#
loop_
_entity_poly.entity_id
_entity_poly.type
_entity_poly.pdbx_seq_one_letter_code
_entity_poly.pdbx_strand_id
1 'polypeptide(L)'
;MKYFKLLDDMDIRDRWLPGEATNAQGQEIDDIWQFADGCPVQVHERLTIPIGHPGVVQDFSTSSVGGTPVVHKRVANVFAELAQDDVQLIPVEVEGQSEPYFILVATRTIRCIDDQQSAEVKYWLPEDDRPELTGTYRAVYGLRIDPTKVGDAKVFRPWGWNVVLLVSEDIKDALERSGATGMAFREVTGPSEVSPEEREHNRKLRDLYERSTKPREAFWRTLGAMDDNFVIPIVVGGGWPARRQVWRVIHRPEGRTLFVTDGLSDFFVEAVEPSVGFGMELALETNEPQASWPVTLLERIANELVGHEHLREPARTGILSMEVDGERMPESLLTKEGRVGVLLGMDTPTLPTHFTMPDGQVRLVTVKTLMPRELTYLLEHGREELLHRFNQSNLGHLSKAWRQPVV
;
A
#
# COMPACT_ATOMS: atom_id res chain seq x y z
N MET A 1 30.04 10.92 16.16
CA MET A 1 30.42 10.38 14.84
C MET A 1 29.17 10.36 13.97
N LYS A 2 29.27 10.77 12.70
CA LYS A 2 28.16 10.69 11.76
C LYS A 2 28.17 9.35 11.02
N TYR A 3 27.00 8.92 10.58
CA TYR A 3 26.82 7.71 9.80
C TYR A 3 25.95 7.96 8.58
N PHE A 4 26.21 7.18 7.54
CA PHE A 4 25.60 7.30 6.23
C PHE A 4 25.11 5.94 5.77
N LYS A 5 23.91 5.89 5.19
CA LYS A 5 23.51 4.78 4.33
C LYS A 5 24.34 4.84 3.07
N LEU A 6 25.05 3.75 2.76
CA LEU A 6 25.72 3.51 1.48
C LEU A 6 24.73 2.75 0.57
N LEU A 7 24.52 3.25 -0.64
CA LEU A 7 23.62 2.66 -1.63
C LEU A 7 24.15 2.87 -3.05
N ASP A 8 23.54 2.19 -4.02
CA ASP A 8 23.77 2.45 -5.44
C ASP A 8 23.44 3.90 -5.81
N ASP A 9 24.31 4.52 -6.60
CA ASP A 9 23.99 5.77 -7.28
C ASP A 9 23.05 5.50 -8.45
N MET A 10 21.78 5.85 -8.26
CA MET A 10 20.71 5.63 -9.22
C MET A 10 20.61 6.73 -10.28
N ASP A 11 21.36 7.83 -10.16
CA ASP A 11 21.38 8.90 -11.16
C ASP A 11 22.24 8.54 -12.38
N ILE A 12 23.07 7.50 -12.26
CA ILE A 12 23.90 6.98 -13.35
C ILE A 12 23.01 6.25 -14.37
N ARG A 13 22.86 6.87 -15.54
CA ARG A 13 22.17 6.26 -16.69
C ARG A 13 22.97 5.07 -17.22
N ASP A 14 22.26 4.02 -17.62
CA ASP A 14 22.84 2.81 -18.22
C ASP A 14 23.88 2.12 -17.32
N ARG A 15 23.70 2.17 -15.99
CA ARG A 15 24.57 1.45 -15.05
C ARG A 15 24.46 -0.07 -15.27
N TRP A 16 25.56 -0.78 -15.07
CA TRP A 16 25.48 -2.24 -14.99
C TRP A 16 24.70 -2.69 -13.74
N LEU A 17 24.06 -3.85 -13.82
CA LEU A 17 23.42 -4.51 -12.69
C LEU A 17 24.01 -5.92 -12.54
N PRO A 18 24.84 -6.15 -11.50
CA PRO A 18 25.28 -7.49 -11.14
C PRO A 18 24.08 -8.39 -10.82
N GLY A 19 24.12 -9.62 -11.30
CA GLY A 19 23.18 -10.66 -10.90
C GLY A 19 23.54 -11.26 -9.54
N GLU A 20 22.81 -12.30 -9.15
CA GLU A 20 23.10 -13.02 -7.91
C GLU A 20 24.34 -13.90 -8.03
N ALA A 21 25.02 -14.10 -6.90
CA ALA A 21 26.21 -14.93 -6.87
C ALA A 21 25.87 -16.38 -7.27
N THR A 22 26.73 -16.95 -8.11
CA THR A 22 26.65 -18.34 -8.56
C THR A 22 27.90 -19.09 -8.15
N ASN A 23 27.79 -20.41 -8.08
CA ASN A 23 28.95 -21.27 -7.94
C ASN A 23 29.83 -21.26 -9.21
N ALA A 24 30.97 -21.95 -9.17
CA ALA A 24 31.90 -22.02 -10.28
C ALA A 24 31.33 -22.70 -11.55
N GLN A 25 30.17 -23.38 -11.45
CA GLN A 25 29.45 -23.99 -12.57
C GLN A 25 28.32 -23.09 -13.10
N GLY A 26 28.16 -21.88 -12.56
CA GLY A 26 27.11 -20.94 -12.95
C GLY A 26 25.72 -21.29 -12.39
N GLN A 27 25.66 -22.14 -11.36
CA GLN A 27 24.40 -22.48 -10.67
C GLN A 27 24.19 -21.50 -9.51
N GLU A 28 22.94 -21.12 -9.29
CA GLU A 28 22.54 -20.28 -8.15
C GLU A 28 22.91 -20.99 -6.83
N ILE A 29 23.43 -20.21 -5.88
CA ILE A 29 23.71 -20.72 -4.53
C ILE A 29 22.42 -20.80 -3.71
N ASP A 30 22.39 -21.70 -2.72
CA ASP A 30 21.16 -21.98 -1.95
C ASP A 30 20.59 -20.76 -1.20
N ASP A 31 21.44 -19.85 -0.74
CA ASP A 31 21.04 -18.65 0.00
C ASP A 31 21.76 -17.41 -0.52
N ILE A 32 21.10 -16.66 -1.40
CA ILE A 32 21.63 -15.41 -1.97
C ILE A 32 21.58 -14.23 -0.97
N TRP A 33 20.83 -14.36 0.13
CA TRP A 33 20.65 -13.30 1.14
C TRP A 33 21.72 -13.34 2.24
N GLN A 34 22.46 -14.45 2.36
CA GLN A 34 23.51 -14.63 3.38
C GLN A 34 24.54 -13.47 3.42
N PHE A 35 24.83 -12.83 2.28
CA PHE A 35 25.78 -11.71 2.21
C PHE A 35 25.23 -10.38 2.76
N ALA A 36 23.92 -10.31 3.00
CA ALA A 36 23.23 -9.15 3.55
C ALA A 36 22.77 -9.33 5.00
N ASP A 37 22.99 -10.49 5.63
CA ASP A 37 22.50 -10.80 6.99
C ASP A 37 23.20 -10.05 8.12
N GLY A 38 24.36 -9.44 7.84
CA GLY A 38 25.10 -8.68 8.85
C GLY A 38 25.89 -9.58 9.80
N CYS A 39 26.33 -10.75 9.34
CA CYS A 39 27.18 -11.70 10.06
C CYS A 39 28.28 -12.24 9.13
N PRO A 40 29.39 -12.79 9.66
CA PRO A 40 30.41 -13.45 8.84
C PRO A 40 29.84 -14.63 8.04
N VAL A 41 30.27 -14.77 6.79
CA VAL A 41 29.80 -15.80 5.86
C VAL A 41 30.88 -16.84 5.62
N GLN A 42 30.50 -18.11 5.56
CA GLN A 42 31.40 -19.21 5.22
C GLN A 42 31.21 -19.62 3.76
N VAL A 43 32.16 -19.23 2.90
CA VAL A 43 32.16 -19.59 1.49
C VAL A 43 33.19 -20.70 1.25
N HIS A 44 32.73 -21.84 0.77
CA HIS A 44 33.55 -23.05 0.59
C HIS A 44 34.03 -23.23 -0.86
N GLU A 45 33.60 -22.38 -1.77
CA GLU A 45 33.90 -22.46 -3.20
C GLU A 45 34.13 -21.09 -3.82
N ARG A 46 34.66 -21.07 -5.06
CA ARG A 46 34.82 -19.81 -5.80
C ARG A 46 33.46 -19.39 -6.34
N LEU A 47 33.10 -18.13 -6.07
CA LEU A 47 31.86 -17.53 -6.55
C LEU A 47 32.09 -16.71 -7.81
N THR A 48 31.08 -16.71 -8.67
CA THR A 48 31.00 -15.89 -9.89
C THR A 48 29.77 -15.00 -9.85
N ILE A 49 29.94 -13.74 -10.24
CA ILE A 49 28.87 -12.76 -10.37
C ILE A 49 28.57 -12.56 -11.86
N PRO A 50 27.43 -13.06 -12.36
CA PRO A 50 26.98 -12.78 -13.72
C PRO A 50 26.52 -11.32 -13.86
N ILE A 51 26.48 -10.79 -15.09
CA ILE A 51 25.93 -9.45 -15.35
C ILE A 51 24.53 -9.57 -15.91
N GLY A 52 23.52 -9.32 -15.06
CA GLY A 52 22.11 -9.42 -15.43
C GLY A 52 21.66 -8.28 -16.36
N HIS A 53 22.20 -7.08 -16.17
CA HIS A 53 22.01 -5.96 -17.10
C HIS A 53 23.37 -5.35 -17.44
N PRO A 54 23.86 -5.46 -18.69
CA PRO A 54 25.07 -4.80 -19.14
C PRO A 54 24.96 -3.27 -19.03
N GLY A 55 26.08 -2.58 -18.87
CA GLY A 55 26.10 -1.12 -18.77
C GLY A 55 27.45 -0.57 -18.35
N VAL A 56 27.45 0.69 -17.90
CA VAL A 56 28.62 1.37 -17.33
C VAL A 56 29.05 0.64 -16.06
N VAL A 57 30.25 0.06 -16.10
CA VAL A 57 30.90 -0.63 -14.98
C VAL A 57 31.12 0.35 -13.83
N GLN A 58 30.81 -0.11 -12.61
CA GLN A 58 30.95 0.69 -11.39
C GLN A 58 31.88 0.02 -10.38
N ASP A 59 32.57 0.82 -9.58
CA ASP A 59 33.39 0.31 -8.48
C ASP A 59 32.56 -0.24 -7.30
N PHE A 60 31.30 0.16 -7.18
CA PHE A 60 30.32 -0.36 -6.22
C PHE A 60 28.98 -0.58 -6.93
N SER A 61 28.36 -1.73 -6.69
CA SER A 61 26.97 -1.98 -7.10
C SER A 61 26.34 -3.05 -6.21
N THR A 62 25.03 -3.02 -6.01
CA THR A 62 24.29 -4.09 -5.30
C THR A 62 23.59 -5.04 -6.27
N SER A 63 23.60 -6.35 -5.96
CA SER A 63 22.80 -7.34 -6.70
C SER A 63 21.30 -7.07 -6.54
N SER A 64 20.48 -7.64 -7.42
CA SER A 64 19.07 -7.28 -7.52
C SER A 64 18.23 -7.76 -6.33
N VAL A 65 18.08 -9.07 -6.18
CA VAL A 65 17.20 -9.71 -5.19
C VAL A 65 17.91 -9.89 -3.85
N GLY A 66 19.16 -10.35 -3.88
CA GLY A 66 19.95 -10.58 -2.67
C GLY A 66 20.45 -9.30 -2.01
N GLY A 67 20.52 -8.18 -2.76
CA GLY A 67 21.06 -6.92 -2.26
C GLY A 67 22.55 -7.02 -1.88
N THR A 68 23.28 -7.93 -2.52
CA THR A 68 24.68 -8.24 -2.21
C THR A 68 25.59 -7.12 -2.74
N PRO A 69 26.38 -6.45 -1.89
CA PRO A 69 27.32 -5.43 -2.36
C PRO A 69 28.50 -6.07 -3.08
N VAL A 70 28.64 -5.79 -4.38
CA VAL A 70 29.77 -6.20 -5.23
C VAL A 70 30.66 -4.98 -5.45
N VAL A 71 31.93 -5.11 -5.06
CA VAL A 71 32.86 -3.98 -5.00
C VAL A 71 34.17 -4.29 -5.72
N HIS A 72 34.65 -3.33 -6.50
CA HIS A 72 35.97 -3.38 -7.13
C HIS A 72 37.07 -3.25 -6.07
N LYS A 73 38.30 -3.73 -6.36
CA LYS A 73 39.45 -3.65 -5.44
C LYS A 73 39.69 -2.27 -4.84
N ARG A 74 39.38 -1.20 -5.58
CA ARG A 74 39.54 0.19 -5.12
C ARG A 74 38.71 0.46 -3.88
N VAL A 75 37.45 0.04 -3.89
CA VAL A 75 36.51 0.16 -2.76
C VAL A 75 36.88 -0.84 -1.67
N ALA A 76 37.19 -2.08 -2.03
CA ALA A 76 37.59 -3.12 -1.09
C ALA A 76 38.80 -2.71 -0.22
N ASN A 77 39.81 -2.05 -0.82
CA ASN A 77 40.99 -1.58 -0.11
C ASN A 77 40.66 -0.55 0.99
N VAL A 78 39.69 0.34 0.75
CA VAL A 78 39.27 1.32 1.76
C VAL A 78 38.69 0.62 2.98
N PHE A 79 37.82 -0.37 2.77
CA PHE A 79 37.25 -1.15 3.86
C PHE A 79 38.29 -2.00 4.59
N ALA A 80 39.21 -2.63 3.85
CA ALA A 80 40.30 -3.41 4.42
C ALA A 80 41.24 -2.57 5.30
N GLU A 81 41.52 -1.32 4.91
CA GLU A 81 42.41 -0.44 5.67
C GLU A 81 41.73 0.16 6.91
N LEU A 82 40.47 0.58 6.77
CA LEU A 82 39.83 1.43 7.78
C LEU A 82 38.84 0.69 8.70
N ALA A 83 38.35 -0.49 8.30
CA ALA A 83 37.28 -1.23 8.97
C ALA A 83 37.43 -2.76 8.89
N GLN A 84 38.66 -3.29 8.91
CA GLN A 84 38.94 -4.73 8.77
C GLN A 84 38.16 -5.62 9.76
N ASP A 85 37.88 -5.13 10.97
CA ASP A 85 37.20 -5.89 12.02
C ASP A 85 35.66 -5.91 11.85
N ASP A 86 35.13 -5.03 11.00
CA ASP A 86 33.70 -4.86 10.74
C ASP A 86 33.24 -5.45 9.39
N VAL A 87 34.18 -5.88 8.54
CA VAL A 87 33.88 -6.38 7.20
C VAL A 87 34.56 -7.71 6.90
N GLN A 88 33.97 -8.46 5.99
CA GLN A 88 34.59 -9.59 5.31
C GLN A 88 34.54 -9.32 3.80
N LEU A 89 35.69 -9.46 3.14
CA LEU A 89 35.84 -9.30 1.70
C LEU A 89 36.03 -10.66 1.06
N ILE A 90 35.07 -11.09 0.25
CA ILE A 90 35.08 -12.42 -0.39
C ILE A 90 35.45 -12.23 -1.86
N PRO A 91 36.62 -12.72 -2.32
CA PRO A 91 37.01 -12.57 -3.72
C PRO A 91 36.04 -13.29 -4.66
N VAL A 92 35.65 -12.63 -5.74
CA VAL A 92 34.73 -13.18 -6.75
C VAL A 92 35.20 -12.88 -8.16
N GLU A 93 34.83 -13.74 -9.10
CA GLU A 93 34.96 -13.44 -10.54
C GLU A 93 33.71 -12.70 -11.00
N VAL A 94 33.88 -11.59 -11.72
CA VAL A 94 32.74 -10.86 -12.31
C VAL A 94 32.79 -11.01 -13.82
N GLU A 95 31.68 -11.40 -14.41
CA GLU A 95 31.60 -11.66 -15.85
C GLU A 95 32.05 -10.44 -16.67
N GLY A 96 32.96 -10.68 -17.62
CA GLY A 96 33.51 -9.65 -18.49
C GLY A 96 34.52 -8.70 -17.84
N GLN A 97 34.88 -8.91 -16.56
CA GLN A 97 35.86 -8.08 -15.85
C GLN A 97 37.16 -8.84 -15.58
N SER A 98 38.29 -8.22 -15.93
CA SER A 98 39.63 -8.77 -15.64
C SER A 98 40.21 -8.27 -14.32
N GLU A 99 39.70 -7.15 -13.81
CA GLU A 99 40.15 -6.58 -12.54
C GLU A 99 39.54 -7.34 -11.34
N PRO A 100 40.20 -7.34 -10.17
CA PRO A 100 39.68 -8.00 -8.97
C PRO A 100 38.43 -7.32 -8.39
N TYR A 101 37.43 -8.13 -8.07
CA TYR A 101 36.20 -7.75 -7.37
C TYR A 101 35.97 -8.63 -6.13
N PHE A 102 35.15 -8.11 -5.22
CA PHE A 102 34.83 -8.74 -3.95
C PHE A 102 33.35 -8.57 -3.64
N ILE A 103 32.75 -9.55 -3.00
CA ILE A 103 31.54 -9.32 -2.22
C ILE A 103 31.96 -8.67 -0.89
N LEU A 104 31.34 -7.56 -0.55
CA LEU A 104 31.51 -6.86 0.73
C LEU A 104 30.40 -7.29 1.71
N VAL A 105 30.80 -8.02 2.74
CA VAL A 105 29.92 -8.42 3.84
C VAL A 105 30.21 -7.55 5.05
N ALA A 106 29.21 -6.85 5.56
CA ALA A 106 29.28 -6.25 6.91
C ALA A 106 29.04 -7.36 7.93
N THR A 107 29.91 -7.51 8.92
CA THR A 107 29.88 -8.67 9.84
C THR A 107 29.17 -8.39 11.15
N ARG A 108 28.65 -7.16 11.33
CA ARG A 108 27.98 -6.70 12.54
C ARG A 108 26.56 -6.25 12.24
N THR A 109 25.65 -6.73 13.09
CA THR A 109 24.27 -6.26 13.15
C THR A 109 24.04 -5.52 14.47
N ILE A 110 23.51 -4.30 14.41
CA ILE A 110 23.40 -3.40 15.58
C ILE A 110 21.98 -2.85 15.72
N ARG A 111 21.40 -2.94 16.92
CA ARG A 111 20.08 -2.40 17.23
C ARG A 111 20.16 -0.90 17.55
N CYS A 112 20.31 -0.08 16.51
CA CYS A 112 20.53 1.37 16.63
C CYS A 112 19.45 2.25 15.97
N ILE A 113 18.43 1.70 15.29
CA ILE A 113 17.38 2.53 14.70
C ILE A 113 16.70 3.36 15.78
N ASP A 114 16.52 4.65 15.51
CA ASP A 114 15.76 5.57 16.34
C ASP A 114 14.36 5.70 15.76
N ASP A 115 13.40 4.98 16.35
CA ASP A 115 12.02 4.97 15.88
C ASP A 115 11.32 6.33 16.06
N GLN A 116 11.80 7.16 17.00
CA GLN A 116 11.21 8.48 17.27
C GLN A 116 11.70 9.54 16.30
N GLN A 117 12.94 9.42 15.84
CA GLN A 117 13.54 10.36 14.88
C GLN A 117 13.39 9.90 13.43
N SER A 118 13.17 8.61 13.17
CA SER A 118 12.82 8.15 11.83
C SER A 118 11.48 8.74 11.39
N ALA A 119 11.33 9.05 10.11
CA ALA A 119 10.10 9.69 9.60
C ALA A 119 8.87 8.80 9.83
N GLU A 120 9.00 7.50 9.57
CA GLU A 120 7.98 6.51 9.89
C GLU A 120 8.61 5.13 10.12
N VAL A 121 8.11 4.43 11.12
CA VAL A 121 8.43 3.02 11.40
C VAL A 121 7.15 2.20 11.42
N LYS A 122 7.19 1.03 10.76
CA LYS A 122 6.15 -0.01 10.81
C LYS A 122 6.78 -1.32 11.27
N TYR A 123 6.04 -2.05 12.09
CA TYR A 123 6.41 -3.40 12.53
C TYR A 123 5.50 -4.42 11.87
N TRP A 124 6.01 -5.65 11.74
CA TRP A 124 5.15 -6.81 11.52
C TRP A 124 4.36 -7.08 12.80
N LEU A 125 3.05 -7.13 12.66
CA LEU A 125 2.12 -7.41 13.75
C LEU A 125 1.62 -8.87 13.67
N PRO A 126 1.08 -9.42 14.76
CA PRO A 126 0.50 -10.77 14.74
C PRO A 126 -0.59 -10.95 13.67
N GLU A 127 -1.31 -9.89 13.33
CA GLU A 127 -2.39 -9.91 12.34
C GLU A 127 -1.90 -9.92 10.88
N ASP A 128 -0.59 -9.74 10.64
CA ASP A 128 -0.01 -9.80 9.29
C ASP A 128 0.25 -11.25 8.82
N ASP A 129 -0.10 -12.28 9.61
CA ASP A 129 0.07 -13.72 9.31
C ASP A 129 1.53 -14.13 8.97
N ARG A 130 2.51 -13.43 9.56
CA ARG A 130 3.96 -13.69 9.44
C ARG A 130 4.60 -13.85 10.83
N PRO A 131 4.38 -14.98 11.53
CA PRO A 131 4.80 -15.16 12.91
C PRO A 131 6.32 -15.06 13.09
N GLU A 132 7.10 -15.45 12.10
CA GLU A 132 8.57 -15.40 12.10
C GLU A 132 9.13 -13.98 12.01
N LEU A 133 8.35 -13.03 11.47
CA LEU A 133 8.74 -11.63 11.34
C LEU A 133 8.13 -10.74 12.43
N THR A 134 7.17 -11.24 13.20
CA THR A 134 6.42 -10.44 14.18
C THR A 134 7.35 -9.75 15.18
N GLY A 135 7.15 -8.44 15.36
CA GLY A 135 7.99 -7.59 16.21
C GLY A 135 9.30 -7.10 15.57
N THR A 136 9.59 -7.50 14.32
CA THR A 136 10.66 -6.92 13.50
C THR A 136 10.15 -5.79 12.62
N TYR A 137 11.08 -5.04 12.00
CA TYR A 137 10.71 -3.93 11.13
C TYR A 137 10.08 -4.46 9.83
N ARG A 138 8.90 -3.92 9.50
CA ARG A 138 8.24 -4.12 8.20
C ARG A 138 8.58 -3.02 7.21
N ALA A 139 8.70 -1.78 7.68
CA ALA A 139 9.14 -0.65 6.88
C ALA A 139 9.78 0.43 7.76
N VAL A 140 10.86 1.05 7.26
CA VAL A 140 11.48 2.22 7.89
C VAL A 140 11.69 3.31 6.85
N TYR A 141 10.94 4.40 6.98
CA TYR A 141 11.04 5.59 6.12
C TYR A 141 11.81 6.69 6.83
N GLY A 142 12.59 7.46 6.07
CA GLY A 142 13.44 8.53 6.62
C GLY A 142 14.32 8.05 7.76
N LEU A 143 15.00 6.90 7.56
CA LEU A 143 15.81 6.21 8.57
C LEU A 143 16.71 7.18 9.35
N ARG A 144 16.57 7.16 10.67
CA ARG A 144 17.50 7.73 11.62
C ARG A 144 18.00 6.68 12.59
N ILE A 145 19.25 6.84 13.03
CA ILE A 145 19.86 5.98 14.04
C ILE A 145 20.27 6.79 15.27
N ASP A 146 20.31 6.12 16.42
CA ASP A 146 20.91 6.60 17.65
C ASP A 146 22.41 6.22 17.66
N PRO A 147 23.33 7.17 17.41
CA PRO A 147 24.75 6.89 17.33
C PRO A 147 25.34 6.42 18.67
N THR A 148 24.67 6.66 19.81
CA THR A 148 25.14 6.21 21.12
C THR A 148 25.08 4.68 21.28
N LYS A 149 24.27 4.01 20.45
CA LYS A 149 24.11 2.54 20.44
C LYS A 149 25.08 1.83 19.50
N VAL A 150 25.81 2.56 18.67
CA VAL A 150 26.67 1.98 17.61
C VAL A 150 28.01 1.50 18.16
N GLY A 151 28.49 2.12 19.25
CA GLY A 151 29.78 1.77 19.84
C GLY A 151 30.95 2.18 18.94
N ASP A 152 31.86 1.25 18.68
CA ASP A 152 33.08 1.45 17.88
C ASP A 152 32.92 1.06 16.41
N ALA A 153 31.76 0.53 16.00
CA ALA A 153 31.55 0.05 14.65
C ALA A 153 31.61 1.19 13.62
N LYS A 154 32.33 0.94 12.54
CA LYS A 154 32.44 1.78 11.35
C LYS A 154 31.58 1.28 10.20
N VAL A 155 31.37 -0.03 10.11
CA VAL A 155 30.54 -0.65 9.07
C VAL A 155 29.61 -1.68 9.71
N PHE A 156 28.31 -1.58 9.47
CA PHE A 156 27.34 -2.49 10.07
C PHE A 156 25.99 -2.42 9.37
N ARG A 157 25.11 -3.35 9.70
CA ARG A 157 23.70 -3.34 9.29
C ARG A 157 22.78 -3.12 10.50
N PRO A 158 21.68 -2.36 10.39
CA PRO A 158 20.72 -2.23 11.47
C PRO A 158 19.99 -3.55 11.75
N TRP A 159 19.86 -3.89 13.02
CA TRP A 159 19.08 -5.05 13.46
C TRP A 159 17.63 -4.94 12.97
N GLY A 160 17.11 -6.04 12.44
CA GLY A 160 15.74 -6.13 11.93
C GLY A 160 15.48 -5.35 10.64
N TRP A 161 16.49 -4.69 10.06
CA TRP A 161 16.38 -3.95 8.80
C TRP A 161 17.69 -4.07 7.99
N ASN A 162 18.07 -5.33 7.73
CA ASN A 162 19.38 -5.70 7.17
C ASN A 162 19.59 -5.22 5.73
N VAL A 163 18.55 -4.81 5.00
CA VAL A 163 18.65 -4.20 3.64
C VAL A 163 19.50 -2.92 3.60
N VAL A 164 19.83 -2.33 4.75
CA VAL A 164 20.63 -1.11 4.85
C VAL A 164 22.07 -1.43 5.26
N LEU A 165 23.03 -0.99 4.44
CA LEU A 165 24.45 -0.93 4.79
C LEU A 165 24.79 0.47 5.33
N LEU A 166 25.29 0.55 6.56
CA LEU A 166 25.70 1.80 7.19
C LEU A 166 27.21 1.89 7.32
N VAL A 167 27.75 3.07 7.01
CA VAL A 167 29.17 3.40 7.11
C VAL A 167 29.37 4.68 7.90
N SER A 168 30.47 4.77 8.64
CA SER A 168 30.89 5.99 9.33
C SER A 168 31.41 7.06 8.37
N GLU A 169 31.48 8.31 8.85
CA GLU A 169 31.97 9.47 8.09
C GLU A 169 33.38 9.28 7.52
N ASP A 170 34.30 8.67 8.27
CA ASP A 170 35.67 8.41 7.82
C ASP A 170 35.74 7.43 6.64
N ILE A 171 34.88 6.40 6.63
CA ILE A 171 34.74 5.47 5.51
C ILE A 171 34.17 6.18 4.29
N LYS A 172 33.08 6.94 4.46
CA LYS A 172 32.49 7.73 3.38
C LYS A 172 33.54 8.65 2.74
N ASP A 173 34.24 9.45 3.54
CA ASP A 173 35.20 10.43 3.04
C ASP A 173 36.42 9.75 2.39
N ALA A 174 36.80 8.55 2.81
CA ALA A 174 37.83 7.75 2.15
C ALA A 174 37.36 7.18 0.80
N LEU A 175 36.11 6.70 0.72
CA LEU A 175 35.50 6.22 -0.52
C LEU A 175 35.40 7.35 -1.57
N GLU A 176 34.93 8.52 -1.18
CA GLU A 176 34.85 9.70 -2.07
C GLU A 176 36.24 10.13 -2.56
N ARG A 177 37.24 10.18 -1.66
CA ARG A 177 38.63 10.54 -2.03
C ARG A 177 39.29 9.51 -2.93
N SER A 178 38.87 8.25 -2.89
CA SER A 178 39.40 7.21 -3.78
C SER A 178 39.02 7.41 -5.24
N GLY A 179 38.01 8.24 -5.53
CA GLY A 179 37.45 8.44 -6.86
C GLY A 179 36.65 7.24 -7.37
N ALA A 180 36.23 6.35 -6.47
CA ALA A 180 35.40 5.20 -6.83
C ALA A 180 33.98 5.63 -7.23
N THR A 181 33.39 4.92 -8.20
CA THR A 181 32.08 5.25 -8.78
C THR A 181 30.96 4.30 -8.31
N GLY A 182 29.70 4.68 -8.55
CA GLY A 182 28.52 3.83 -8.28
C GLY A 182 27.94 3.95 -6.88
N MET A 183 28.46 4.85 -6.04
CA MET A 183 28.05 5.02 -4.65
C MET A 183 27.29 6.32 -4.45
N ALA A 184 26.18 6.25 -3.72
CA ALA A 184 25.50 7.40 -3.13
C ALA A 184 25.43 7.24 -1.61
N PHE A 185 25.43 8.38 -0.91
CA PHE A 185 25.41 8.44 0.55
C PHE A 185 24.23 9.26 1.04
N ARG A 186 23.54 8.74 2.04
CA ARG A 186 22.48 9.49 2.74
C ARG A 186 22.76 9.52 4.22
N GLU A 187 22.90 10.72 4.81
CA GLU A 187 23.13 10.87 6.25
C GLU A 187 21.94 10.26 7.03
N VAL A 188 22.24 9.43 8.02
CA VAL A 188 21.25 8.79 8.92
C VAL A 188 21.41 9.22 10.38
N THR A 189 22.45 10.02 10.66
CA THR A 189 22.62 10.74 11.92
C THR A 189 22.08 12.16 11.81
N GLY A 190 21.65 12.74 12.92
CA GLY A 190 21.12 14.12 12.94
C GLY A 190 19.59 14.19 12.88
N PRO A 191 19.03 15.41 12.94
CA PRO A 191 17.59 15.59 13.00
C PRO A 191 16.92 15.03 11.73
N SER A 192 15.74 14.45 11.92
CA SER A 192 14.84 14.12 10.81
C SER A 192 14.55 15.39 9.99
N GLU A 193 14.41 15.25 8.68
CA GLU A 193 13.90 16.34 7.83
C GLU A 193 12.43 16.63 8.13
N VAL A 194 11.70 15.62 8.62
CA VAL A 194 10.31 15.74 9.07
C VAL A 194 10.29 16.29 10.48
N SER A 195 9.54 17.36 10.74
CA SER A 195 9.49 17.95 12.10
C SER A 195 8.84 17.00 13.12
N PRO A 196 9.14 17.11 14.43
CA PRO A 196 8.47 16.30 15.45
C PRO A 196 6.93 16.43 15.42
N GLU A 197 6.42 17.64 15.17
CA GLU A 197 4.99 17.92 15.05
C GLU A 197 4.37 17.19 13.84
N GLU A 198 5.05 17.22 12.70
CA GLU A 198 4.61 16.52 11.49
C GLU A 198 4.66 14.99 11.66
N ARG A 199 5.67 14.46 12.36
CA ARG A 199 5.73 13.02 12.69
C ARG A 199 4.59 12.61 13.62
N GLU A 200 4.28 13.42 14.62
CA GLU A 200 3.14 13.17 15.51
C GLU A 200 1.82 13.23 14.74
N HIS A 201 1.65 14.22 13.87
CA HIS A 201 0.49 14.36 13.00
C HIS A 201 0.31 13.13 12.08
N ASN A 202 1.36 12.70 11.38
CA ASN A 202 1.34 11.53 10.51
C ASN A 202 1.03 10.25 11.28
N ARG A 203 1.54 10.12 12.51
CA ARG A 203 1.22 9.00 13.40
C ARG A 203 -0.26 8.99 13.76
N LYS A 204 -0.82 10.13 14.17
CA LYS A 204 -2.25 10.26 14.49
C LYS A 204 -3.13 9.89 13.29
N LEU A 205 -2.80 10.40 12.09
CA LEU A 205 -3.53 10.06 10.87
C LEU A 205 -3.51 8.54 10.62
N ARG A 206 -2.36 7.88 10.75
CA ARG A 206 -2.25 6.44 10.58
C ARG A 206 -3.09 5.67 11.59
N ASP A 207 -3.04 6.06 12.86
CA ASP A 207 -3.82 5.41 13.91
C ASP A 207 -5.33 5.55 13.63
N LEU A 208 -5.76 6.71 13.12
CA LEU A 208 -7.13 6.94 12.67
C LEU A 208 -7.51 6.08 11.45
N TYR A 209 -6.61 5.93 10.48
CA TYR A 209 -6.82 5.03 9.33
C TYR A 209 -7.00 3.58 9.76
N GLU A 210 -6.15 3.06 10.64
CA GLU A 210 -6.30 1.68 11.12
C GLU A 210 -7.58 1.50 11.93
N ARG A 211 -7.95 2.50 12.74
CA ARG A 211 -9.17 2.53 13.53
C ARG A 211 -10.44 2.53 12.68
N SER A 212 -10.43 3.15 11.49
CA SER A 212 -11.57 3.16 10.57
C SER A 212 -11.59 1.95 9.62
N THR A 213 -10.44 1.51 9.12
CA THR A 213 -10.38 0.48 8.06
C THR A 213 -10.53 -0.94 8.60
N LYS A 214 -9.82 -1.31 9.68
CA LYS A 214 -9.83 -2.70 10.21
C LYS A 214 -11.24 -3.16 10.62
N PRO A 215 -12.03 -2.40 11.41
CA PRO A 215 -13.36 -2.83 11.82
C PRO A 215 -14.34 -2.86 10.65
N ARG A 216 -14.22 -1.93 9.69
CA ARG A 216 -15.07 -1.90 8.50
C ARG A 216 -14.80 -3.12 7.60
N GLU A 217 -13.54 -3.47 7.39
CA GLU A 217 -13.16 -4.66 6.64
C GLU A 217 -13.65 -5.94 7.32
N ALA A 218 -13.55 -6.02 8.65
CA ALA A 218 -14.13 -7.13 9.42
C ALA A 218 -15.65 -7.21 9.22
N PHE A 219 -16.36 -6.07 9.22
CA PHE A 219 -17.79 -6.02 8.91
C PHE A 219 -18.08 -6.50 7.48
N TRP A 220 -17.33 -6.06 6.47
CA TRP A 220 -17.49 -6.53 5.09
C TRP A 220 -17.39 -8.04 4.96
N ARG A 221 -16.44 -8.67 5.65
CA ARG A 221 -16.29 -10.13 5.66
C ARG A 221 -17.49 -10.86 6.28
N THR A 222 -18.31 -10.20 7.11
CA THR A 222 -19.58 -10.81 7.60
C THR A 222 -20.66 -10.88 6.53
N LEU A 223 -20.56 -10.06 5.48
CA LEU A 223 -21.57 -9.97 4.41
C LEU A 223 -21.32 -10.96 3.27
N GLY A 224 -20.20 -11.68 3.25
CA GLY A 224 -19.87 -12.67 2.22
C GLY A 224 -18.38 -12.86 2.01
N ALA A 225 -18.00 -13.57 0.95
CA ALA A 225 -16.61 -13.76 0.57
C ALA A 225 -16.10 -12.51 -0.17
N MET A 226 -15.26 -11.71 0.51
CA MET A 226 -14.68 -10.50 -0.06
C MET A 226 -13.56 -10.85 -1.04
N ASP A 227 -13.50 -10.16 -2.18
CA ASP A 227 -12.41 -10.31 -3.13
C ASP A 227 -11.20 -9.47 -2.70
N ASP A 228 -10.05 -10.12 -2.53
CA ASP A 228 -8.81 -9.48 -2.11
C ASP A 228 -8.09 -8.76 -3.27
N ASN A 229 -8.43 -9.07 -4.53
CA ASN A 229 -7.69 -8.59 -5.71
C ASN A 229 -8.26 -7.30 -6.34
N PHE A 230 -9.47 -6.88 -5.98
CA PHE A 230 -10.17 -5.76 -6.63
C PHE A 230 -10.23 -4.48 -5.80
N VAL A 231 -9.13 -4.16 -5.12
CA VAL A 231 -8.90 -2.76 -4.74
C VAL A 231 -8.66 -1.99 -6.03
N ILE A 232 -9.72 -1.39 -6.60
CA ILE A 232 -9.60 -0.34 -7.63
C ILE A 232 -8.55 0.66 -7.12
N PRO A 233 -7.62 1.14 -7.96
CA PRO A 233 -6.52 1.97 -7.51
C PRO A 233 -7.06 3.07 -6.60
N ILE A 234 -6.50 3.13 -5.38
CA ILE A 234 -6.86 4.16 -4.41
C ILE A 234 -6.69 5.50 -5.13
N VAL A 235 -7.82 6.18 -5.38
CA VAL A 235 -7.75 7.55 -5.88
C VAL A 235 -7.33 8.40 -4.69
N VAL A 236 -6.02 8.63 -4.59
CA VAL A 236 -5.43 9.54 -3.62
C VAL A 236 -5.71 10.97 -4.07
N GLY A 237 -6.40 11.76 -3.23
CA GLY A 237 -6.66 13.18 -3.51
C GLY A 237 -8.06 13.51 -4.04
N GLY A 238 -9.10 12.79 -3.59
CA GLY A 238 -10.50 13.15 -3.83
C GLY A 238 -11.22 13.75 -2.62
N GLY A 239 -12.50 14.13 -2.79
CA GLY A 239 -13.30 14.80 -1.76
C GLY A 239 -13.84 13.91 -0.63
N TRP A 240 -13.50 12.62 -0.59
CA TRP A 240 -13.90 11.74 0.51
C TRP A 240 -13.14 12.09 1.80
N PRO A 241 -13.70 11.80 3.00
CA PRO A 241 -13.17 12.28 4.28
C PRO A 241 -11.67 12.04 4.48
N ALA A 242 -11.18 10.84 4.15
CA ALA A 242 -9.76 10.51 4.29
C ALA A 242 -8.96 10.57 2.98
N ARG A 243 -9.47 11.32 1.99
CA ARG A 243 -8.90 11.48 0.64
C ARG A 243 -8.59 10.15 -0.06
N ARG A 244 -9.34 9.11 0.32
CA ARG A 244 -9.24 7.73 -0.15
C ARG A 244 -10.59 7.32 -0.68
N GLN A 245 -10.64 6.93 -1.95
CA GLN A 245 -11.82 6.34 -2.58
C GLN A 245 -11.54 4.88 -2.88
N VAL A 246 -12.29 3.99 -2.24
CA VAL A 246 -12.17 2.54 -2.43
C VAL A 246 -13.55 1.94 -2.55
N TRP A 247 -13.63 0.89 -3.38
CA TRP A 247 -14.79 0.03 -3.51
C TRP A 247 -14.37 -1.39 -3.21
N ARG A 248 -15.27 -2.16 -2.59
CA ARG A 248 -15.05 -3.58 -2.31
C ARG A 248 -16.10 -4.43 -2.99
N VAL A 249 -15.69 -5.63 -3.41
CA VAL A 249 -16.53 -6.64 -4.03
C VAL A 249 -16.70 -7.79 -3.05
N ILE A 250 -17.95 -8.18 -2.79
CA ILE A 250 -18.31 -9.21 -1.83
C ILE A 250 -19.22 -10.23 -2.54
N HIS A 251 -18.73 -11.44 -2.72
CA HIS A 251 -19.48 -12.55 -3.28
C HIS A 251 -20.42 -13.15 -2.24
N ARG A 252 -21.69 -13.28 -2.63
CA ARG A 252 -22.79 -13.72 -1.78
C ARG A 252 -23.46 -14.97 -2.36
N PRO A 253 -24.22 -15.72 -1.54
CA PRO A 253 -24.94 -16.90 -2.02
C PRO A 253 -25.83 -16.62 -3.24
N GLU A 254 -26.20 -17.69 -3.97
CA GLU A 254 -27.07 -17.62 -5.15
C GLU A 254 -26.49 -16.81 -6.34
N GLY A 255 -25.16 -16.72 -6.43
CA GLY A 255 -24.48 -16.00 -7.51
C GLY A 255 -24.65 -14.49 -7.45
N ARG A 256 -24.92 -13.95 -6.26
CA ARG A 256 -25.04 -12.51 -6.02
C ARG A 256 -23.67 -11.90 -5.75
N THR A 257 -23.50 -10.66 -6.18
CA THR A 257 -22.32 -9.85 -5.92
C THR A 257 -22.76 -8.51 -5.35
N LEU A 258 -22.21 -8.19 -4.19
CA LEU A 258 -22.41 -6.93 -3.50
C LEU A 258 -21.19 -6.04 -3.71
N PHE A 259 -21.43 -4.84 -4.22
CA PHE A 259 -20.45 -3.78 -4.36
C PHE A 259 -20.69 -2.74 -3.27
N VAL A 260 -19.66 -2.37 -2.52
CA VAL A 260 -19.75 -1.36 -1.46
C VAL A 260 -18.70 -0.28 -1.61
N THR A 261 -19.01 0.93 -1.15
CA THR A 261 -17.98 1.94 -0.88
C THR A 261 -17.23 1.59 0.40
N ASP A 262 -15.95 1.95 0.47
CA ASP A 262 -15.08 1.76 1.63
C ASP A 262 -14.27 3.05 1.84
N GLY A 263 -14.91 4.05 2.47
CA GLY A 263 -14.24 5.29 2.82
C GLY A 263 -15.15 6.51 2.99
N LEU A 264 -16.44 6.43 2.65
CA LEU A 264 -17.38 7.52 2.97
C LEU A 264 -17.56 7.70 4.47
N SER A 265 -17.33 6.62 5.23
CA SER A 265 -17.33 6.61 6.69
C SER A 265 -15.93 6.73 7.32
N ASP A 266 -14.89 7.07 6.57
CA ASP A 266 -13.57 7.36 7.15
C ASP A 266 -13.59 8.70 7.91
N PHE A 267 -12.64 8.88 8.81
CA PHE A 267 -12.43 10.15 9.49
C PHE A 267 -12.04 11.27 8.51
N PHE A 268 -12.27 12.54 8.88
CA PHE A 268 -11.82 13.68 8.09
C PHE A 268 -10.34 13.97 8.35
N VAL A 269 -9.50 13.90 7.32
CA VAL A 269 -8.04 14.16 7.45
C VAL A 269 -7.73 15.58 7.88
N GLU A 270 -8.60 16.55 7.55
CA GLU A 270 -8.46 17.93 7.98
C GLU A 270 -8.71 18.12 9.49
N ALA A 271 -9.55 17.27 10.10
CA ALA A 271 -9.86 17.36 11.52
C ALA A 271 -8.85 16.60 12.39
N VAL A 272 -8.28 15.50 11.89
CA VAL A 272 -7.33 14.64 12.63
C VAL A 272 -7.92 14.14 13.95
N GLU A 273 -9.23 13.86 13.94
CA GLU A 273 -9.98 13.38 15.10
C GLU A 273 -10.80 12.14 14.73
N PRO A 274 -11.05 11.21 15.68
CA PRO A 274 -11.89 10.05 15.43
C PRO A 274 -13.31 10.47 15.04
N SER A 275 -13.81 9.95 13.92
CA SER A 275 -15.19 10.13 13.48
C SER A 275 -15.57 9.06 12.46
N VAL A 276 -16.87 8.92 12.20
CA VAL A 276 -17.41 8.04 11.17
C VAL A 276 -17.64 8.78 9.84
N GLY A 277 -16.92 9.87 9.57
CA GLY A 277 -17.04 10.61 8.31
C GLY A 277 -18.45 11.10 8.04
N PHE A 278 -18.99 10.75 6.86
CA PHE A 278 -20.38 11.02 6.51
C PHE A 278 -21.40 10.09 7.19
N GLY A 279 -20.94 9.14 8.00
CA GLY A 279 -21.78 8.22 8.76
C GLY A 279 -22.53 7.22 7.89
N MET A 280 -22.06 6.98 6.66
CA MET A 280 -22.69 6.04 5.72
C MET A 280 -21.67 5.34 4.81
N GLU A 281 -22.08 4.19 4.28
CA GLU A 281 -21.48 3.54 3.12
C GLU A 281 -22.59 3.12 2.15
N LEU A 282 -22.31 3.15 0.84
CA LEU A 282 -23.25 2.75 -0.20
C LEU A 282 -23.10 1.27 -0.52
N ALA A 283 -24.20 0.60 -0.83
CA ALA A 283 -24.26 -0.83 -1.11
C ALA A 283 -25.16 -1.15 -2.31
N LEU A 284 -24.59 -1.73 -3.37
CA LEU A 284 -25.34 -2.17 -4.56
C LEU A 284 -25.16 -3.67 -4.76
N GLU A 285 -26.26 -4.43 -4.70
CA GLU A 285 -26.25 -5.87 -4.97
C GLU A 285 -26.85 -6.18 -6.35
N THR A 286 -26.18 -7.04 -7.11
CA THR A 286 -26.63 -7.58 -8.40
C THR A 286 -26.36 -9.08 -8.46
N ASN A 287 -26.95 -9.79 -9.41
CA ASN A 287 -26.58 -11.16 -9.77
C ASN A 287 -26.21 -11.28 -11.26
N GLU A 288 -25.92 -10.15 -11.91
CA GLU A 288 -25.43 -10.11 -13.28
C GLU A 288 -23.95 -10.52 -13.30
N PRO A 289 -23.57 -11.56 -14.07
CA PRO A 289 -22.20 -12.02 -14.12
C PRO A 289 -21.31 -10.95 -14.75
N GLN A 290 -20.13 -10.71 -14.15
CA GLN A 290 -19.09 -9.81 -14.68
C GLN A 290 -19.57 -8.36 -14.91
N ALA A 291 -20.54 -7.87 -14.15
CA ALA A 291 -21.02 -6.50 -14.26
C ALA A 291 -19.99 -5.49 -13.72
N SER A 292 -19.53 -4.57 -14.58
CA SER A 292 -18.62 -3.48 -14.20
C SER A 292 -19.34 -2.17 -13.85
N TRP A 293 -20.56 -1.98 -14.37
CA TRP A 293 -21.38 -0.79 -14.15
C TRP A 293 -21.70 -0.45 -12.68
N PRO A 294 -21.83 -1.42 -11.72
CA PRO A 294 -22.19 -1.09 -10.34
C PRO A 294 -21.21 -0.17 -9.65
N VAL A 295 -19.91 -0.37 -9.88
CA VAL A 295 -18.85 0.46 -9.30
C VAL A 295 -18.96 1.89 -9.84
N THR A 296 -19.06 2.05 -11.16
CA THR A 296 -19.22 3.36 -11.81
C THR A 296 -20.42 4.11 -11.25
N LEU A 297 -21.52 3.39 -11.00
CA LEU A 297 -22.72 4.01 -10.42
C LEU A 297 -22.48 4.45 -8.97
N LEU A 298 -21.87 3.59 -8.14
CA LEU A 298 -21.53 3.93 -6.76
C LEU A 298 -20.59 5.14 -6.68
N GLU A 299 -19.58 5.21 -7.55
CA GLU A 299 -18.68 6.36 -7.67
C GLU A 299 -19.47 7.66 -7.91
N ARG A 300 -20.39 7.66 -8.89
CA ARG A 300 -21.19 8.85 -9.20
C ARG A 300 -22.07 9.29 -8.05
N ILE A 301 -22.76 8.36 -7.42
CA ILE A 301 -23.62 8.67 -6.26
C ILE A 301 -22.76 9.22 -5.12
N ALA A 302 -21.62 8.59 -4.83
CA ALA A 302 -20.71 9.04 -3.80
C ALA A 302 -20.21 10.47 -4.08
N ASN A 303 -19.84 10.79 -5.32
CA ASN A 303 -19.39 12.13 -5.71
C ASN A 303 -20.49 13.18 -5.52
N GLU A 304 -21.74 12.87 -5.85
CA GLU A 304 -22.87 13.76 -5.58
C GLU A 304 -23.07 13.98 -4.07
N LEU A 305 -23.02 12.93 -3.25
CA LEU A 305 -23.15 13.04 -1.79
C LEU A 305 -22.01 13.83 -1.15
N VAL A 306 -20.79 13.70 -1.68
CA VAL A 306 -19.61 14.45 -1.25
C VAL A 306 -19.76 15.93 -1.61
N GLY A 307 -20.17 16.24 -2.84
CA GLY A 307 -20.26 17.60 -3.36
C GLY A 307 -21.48 18.38 -2.86
N HIS A 308 -22.53 17.69 -2.40
CA HIS A 308 -23.82 18.32 -2.12
C HIS A 308 -24.36 17.96 -0.73
N GLU A 309 -24.08 18.82 0.25
CA GLU A 309 -24.47 18.63 1.66
C GLU A 309 -25.97 18.36 1.86
N HIS A 310 -26.84 19.00 1.09
CA HIS A 310 -28.29 18.83 1.16
C HIS A 310 -28.77 17.40 0.83
N LEU A 311 -27.92 16.58 0.17
CA LEU A 311 -28.22 15.17 -0.14
C LEU A 311 -27.77 14.22 0.98
N ARG A 312 -26.80 14.62 1.82
CA ARG A 312 -26.20 13.74 2.83
C ARG A 312 -27.19 13.36 3.92
N GLU A 313 -27.88 14.32 4.53
CA GLU A 313 -28.79 14.01 5.64
C GLU A 313 -29.98 13.13 5.21
N PRO A 314 -30.64 13.38 4.06
CA PRO A 314 -31.65 12.46 3.54
C PRO A 314 -31.11 11.05 3.27
N ALA A 315 -29.91 10.93 2.68
CA ALA A 315 -29.26 9.64 2.46
C ALA A 315 -28.88 8.92 3.78
N ARG A 316 -28.55 9.68 4.83
CA ARG A 316 -28.17 9.15 6.15
C ARG A 316 -29.35 8.75 7.02
N THR A 317 -30.53 9.34 6.83
CA THR A 317 -31.66 9.16 7.76
C THR A 317 -32.91 8.55 7.15
N GLY A 318 -33.10 8.67 5.84
CA GLY A 318 -34.33 8.22 5.17
C GLY A 318 -34.07 7.54 3.84
N ILE A 319 -35.06 7.65 2.96
CA ILE A 319 -34.96 7.17 1.58
C ILE A 319 -34.73 8.40 0.71
N LEU A 320 -33.89 8.29 -0.32
CA LEU A 320 -33.62 9.38 -1.26
C LEU A 320 -33.73 8.84 -2.68
N SER A 321 -34.36 9.59 -3.56
CA SER A 321 -34.37 9.32 -5.01
C SER A 321 -33.57 10.41 -5.69
N MET A 322 -32.70 10.04 -6.62
CA MET A 322 -31.90 11.00 -7.37
C MET A 322 -31.54 10.46 -8.75
N GLU A 323 -31.05 11.33 -9.61
CA GLU A 323 -30.51 10.98 -10.92
C GLU A 323 -29.03 11.33 -10.95
N VAL A 324 -28.21 10.46 -11.52
CA VAL A 324 -26.77 10.71 -11.74
C VAL A 324 -26.44 10.63 -13.22
N ASP A 325 -25.25 11.10 -13.59
CA ASP A 325 -24.73 10.97 -14.94
C ASP A 325 -24.77 9.50 -15.43
N GLY A 326 -25.09 9.29 -16.71
CA GLY A 326 -25.26 7.96 -17.30
C GLY A 326 -24.15 7.54 -18.26
N GLU A 327 -23.08 8.30 -18.43
CA GLU A 327 -21.99 7.92 -19.34
C GLU A 327 -21.44 6.52 -18.97
N ARG A 328 -21.14 5.63 -19.94
CA ARG A 328 -20.69 4.24 -19.68
C ARG A 328 -21.66 3.36 -18.86
N MET A 329 -22.90 3.78 -18.62
CA MET A 329 -23.93 2.94 -18.02
C MET A 329 -24.67 2.13 -19.09
N PRO A 330 -25.25 0.98 -18.73
CA PRO A 330 -26.13 0.21 -19.61
C PRO A 330 -27.26 1.05 -20.22
N GLU A 331 -27.44 0.96 -21.54
CA GLU A 331 -28.44 1.74 -22.28
C GLU A 331 -29.87 1.55 -21.75
N SER A 332 -30.18 0.36 -21.23
CA SER A 332 -31.48 0.02 -20.64
C SER A 332 -31.81 0.81 -19.36
N LEU A 333 -30.81 1.35 -18.67
CA LEU A 333 -30.98 2.19 -17.48
C LEU A 333 -31.04 3.68 -17.81
N LEU A 334 -30.73 4.08 -19.04
CA LEU A 334 -30.62 5.49 -19.42
C LEU A 334 -31.99 6.13 -19.67
N THR A 335 -32.19 7.30 -19.10
CA THR A 335 -33.27 8.21 -19.50
C THR A 335 -32.99 8.79 -20.88
N LYS A 336 -33.96 9.54 -21.44
CA LYS A 336 -33.76 10.24 -22.73
C LYS A 336 -32.67 11.30 -22.65
N GLU A 337 -32.44 11.82 -21.45
CA GLU A 337 -31.42 12.80 -21.10
C GLU A 337 -30.06 12.16 -20.79
N GLY A 338 -29.94 10.83 -20.92
CA GLY A 338 -28.69 10.12 -20.64
C GLY A 338 -28.34 10.03 -19.15
N ARG A 339 -29.34 10.08 -18.27
CA ARG A 339 -29.18 9.97 -16.81
C ARG A 339 -29.58 8.58 -16.32
N VAL A 340 -29.15 8.22 -15.12
CA VAL A 340 -29.60 7.01 -14.43
C VAL A 340 -30.34 7.39 -13.15
N GLY A 341 -31.58 6.95 -13.02
CA GLY A 341 -32.37 7.11 -11.81
C GLY A 341 -32.02 6.06 -10.76
N VAL A 342 -31.89 6.47 -9.50
CA VAL A 342 -31.60 5.59 -8.37
C VAL A 342 -32.47 5.89 -7.16
N LEU A 343 -32.70 4.85 -6.37
CA LEU A 343 -33.34 4.91 -5.06
C LEU A 343 -32.35 4.43 -4.00
N LEU A 344 -32.13 5.26 -2.99
CA LEU A 344 -31.16 5.06 -1.91
C LEU A 344 -31.86 4.75 -0.59
N GLY A 345 -31.33 3.78 0.15
CA GLY A 345 -31.75 3.48 1.53
C GLY A 345 -33.02 2.64 1.64
N MET A 346 -33.31 1.80 0.64
CA MET A 346 -34.41 0.83 0.71
C MET A 346 -34.05 -0.32 1.66
N ASP A 347 -34.96 -0.65 2.58
CA ASP A 347 -34.77 -1.78 3.49
C ASP A 347 -34.68 -3.11 2.73
N THR A 348 -33.88 -4.02 3.26
CA THR A 348 -33.69 -5.35 2.65
C THR A 348 -33.73 -6.43 3.72
N PRO A 349 -34.21 -7.64 3.39
CA PRO A 349 -34.19 -8.75 4.34
C PRO A 349 -32.80 -9.34 4.57
N THR A 350 -31.82 -9.02 3.71
CA THR A 350 -30.51 -9.71 3.67
C THR A 350 -29.30 -8.84 4.00
N LEU A 351 -29.46 -7.52 4.08
CA LEU A 351 -28.42 -6.57 4.45
C LEU A 351 -28.87 -5.79 5.68
N PRO A 352 -27.98 -5.59 6.68
CA PRO A 352 -28.29 -4.75 7.82
C PRO A 352 -28.43 -3.29 7.38
N THR A 353 -29.20 -2.50 8.12
CA THR A 353 -29.32 -1.05 7.86
C THR A 353 -28.17 -0.25 8.45
N HIS A 354 -27.51 -0.77 9.50
CA HIS A 354 -26.41 -0.11 10.20
C HIS A 354 -25.37 -1.13 10.67
N PHE A 355 -24.16 -0.64 10.90
CA PHE A 355 -23.10 -1.38 11.57
C PHE A 355 -22.31 -0.48 12.52
N THR A 356 -21.69 -1.12 13.51
CA THR A 356 -20.97 -0.42 14.59
C THR A 356 -19.51 -0.26 14.23
N MET A 357 -19.03 0.98 14.32
CA MET A 357 -17.62 1.34 14.25
C MET A 357 -17.13 1.84 15.61
N PRO A 358 -15.81 1.89 15.88
CA PRO A 358 -15.28 2.39 17.16
C PRO A 358 -15.73 3.80 17.53
N ASP A 359 -16.04 4.64 16.53
CA ASP A 359 -16.33 6.06 16.69
C ASP A 359 -17.80 6.43 16.41
N GLY A 360 -18.67 5.43 16.19
CA GLY A 360 -20.10 5.69 15.95
C GLY A 360 -20.81 4.59 15.17
N GLN A 361 -22.09 4.84 14.85
CA GLN A 361 -22.86 4.00 13.93
C GLN A 361 -22.68 4.49 12.50
N VAL A 362 -22.53 3.55 11.57
CA VAL A 362 -22.51 3.82 10.13
C VAL A 362 -23.76 3.19 9.51
N ARG A 363 -24.49 3.96 8.70
CA ARG A 363 -25.62 3.46 7.93
C ARG A 363 -25.14 2.79 6.65
N LEU A 364 -25.65 1.59 6.37
CA LEU A 364 -25.48 0.93 5.09
C LEU A 364 -26.63 1.35 4.16
N VAL A 365 -26.35 2.22 3.22
CA VAL A 365 -27.34 2.81 2.30
C VAL A 365 -27.38 1.97 1.04
N THR A 366 -28.46 1.21 0.87
CA THR A 366 -28.65 0.38 -0.33
C THR A 366 -28.93 1.24 -1.56
N VAL A 367 -28.46 0.79 -2.72
CA VAL A 367 -28.61 1.47 -4.01
C VAL A 367 -29.41 0.58 -4.95
N LYS A 368 -30.58 1.08 -5.36
CA LYS A 368 -31.47 0.41 -6.31
C LYS A 368 -31.54 1.22 -7.61
N THR A 369 -31.18 0.59 -8.74
CA THR A 369 -31.38 1.21 -10.05
C THR A 369 -32.84 1.21 -10.46
N LEU A 370 -33.28 2.34 -11.01
CA LEU A 370 -34.62 2.53 -11.56
C LEU A 370 -34.56 2.41 -13.08
N MET A 371 -35.48 1.63 -13.64
CA MET A 371 -35.75 1.67 -15.07
C MET A 371 -36.39 3.01 -15.43
N PRO A 372 -36.22 3.53 -16.66
CA PRO A 372 -36.82 4.81 -17.05
C PRO A 372 -38.32 4.91 -16.77
N ARG A 373 -39.08 3.82 -16.96
CA ARG A 373 -40.52 3.77 -16.64
C ARG A 373 -40.80 3.83 -15.13
N GLU A 374 -39.95 3.26 -14.29
CA GLU A 374 -40.07 3.35 -12.83
C GLU A 374 -39.71 4.74 -12.32
N LEU A 375 -38.73 5.41 -12.95
CA LEU A 375 -38.44 6.80 -12.65
C LEU A 375 -39.63 7.70 -13.00
N THR A 376 -40.24 7.53 -14.18
CA THR A 376 -41.49 8.24 -14.53
C THR A 376 -42.59 7.96 -13.50
N TYR A 377 -42.79 6.69 -13.13
CA TYR A 377 -43.79 6.31 -12.14
C TYR A 377 -43.53 6.93 -10.76
N LEU A 378 -42.26 6.98 -10.30
CA LEU A 378 -41.86 7.63 -9.06
C LEU A 378 -42.23 9.12 -9.06
N LEU A 379 -42.03 9.81 -10.19
CA LEU A 379 -42.36 11.23 -10.33
C LEU A 379 -43.88 11.47 -10.33
N GLU A 380 -44.67 10.54 -10.87
CA GLU A 380 -46.13 10.65 -10.96
C GLU A 380 -46.87 10.22 -9.67
N HIS A 381 -46.41 9.16 -9.01
CA HIS A 381 -47.13 8.49 -7.92
C HIS A 381 -46.42 8.58 -6.57
N GLY A 382 -45.18 9.08 -6.55
CA GLY A 382 -44.37 9.21 -5.35
C GLY A 382 -43.61 7.94 -4.97
N ARG A 383 -42.70 8.13 -4.02
CA ARG A 383 -41.70 7.12 -3.62
C ARG A 383 -42.29 5.93 -2.86
N GLU A 384 -43.27 6.18 -2.00
CA GLU A 384 -43.88 5.14 -1.17
C GLU A 384 -44.57 4.07 -2.02
N GLU A 385 -45.29 4.46 -3.06
CA GLU A 385 -45.93 3.53 -3.98
C GLU A 385 -44.90 2.72 -4.77
N LEU A 386 -43.82 3.34 -5.27
CA LEU A 386 -42.78 2.59 -5.97
C LEU A 386 -42.06 1.58 -5.04
N LEU A 387 -41.80 1.96 -3.78
CA LEU A 387 -41.25 1.04 -2.77
C LEU A 387 -42.19 -0.13 -2.52
N HIS A 388 -43.50 0.12 -2.43
CA HIS A 388 -44.50 -0.93 -2.30
C HIS A 388 -44.43 -1.95 -3.45
N ARG A 389 -44.29 -1.46 -4.70
CA ARG A 389 -44.11 -2.33 -5.88
C ARG A 389 -42.83 -3.15 -5.83
N PHE A 390 -41.71 -2.56 -5.41
CA PHE A 390 -40.45 -3.30 -5.28
C PHE A 390 -40.54 -4.40 -4.20
N ASN A 391 -41.17 -4.11 -3.07
CA ASN A 391 -41.35 -5.08 -1.98
C ASN A 391 -42.25 -6.26 -2.36
N GLN A 392 -43.14 -6.10 -3.35
CA GLN A 392 -43.95 -7.19 -3.91
C GLN A 392 -43.23 -7.96 -5.03
N SER A 393 -42.10 -7.44 -5.54
CA SER A 393 -41.36 -8.05 -6.64
C SER A 393 -40.36 -9.10 -6.13
N ASN A 394 -40.16 -10.17 -6.91
CA ASN A 394 -39.17 -11.21 -6.60
C ASN A 394 -37.70 -10.70 -6.60
N LEU A 395 -37.44 -9.51 -7.17
CA LEU A 395 -36.10 -8.95 -7.24
C LEU A 395 -35.74 -8.11 -6.01
N GLY A 396 -36.73 -7.61 -5.25
CA GLY A 396 -36.51 -6.77 -4.08
C GLY A 396 -35.50 -5.64 -4.36
N HIS A 397 -34.39 -5.63 -3.61
CA HIS A 397 -33.30 -4.64 -3.74
C HIS A 397 -32.25 -4.96 -4.81
N LEU A 398 -32.27 -6.14 -5.42
CA LEU A 398 -31.31 -6.49 -6.47
C LEU A 398 -31.43 -5.55 -7.66
N SER A 399 -30.33 -4.91 -8.03
CA SER A 399 -30.25 -4.06 -9.21
C SER A 399 -29.80 -4.89 -10.40
N LYS A 400 -30.54 -4.78 -11.50
CA LYS A 400 -30.22 -5.40 -12.79
C LYS A 400 -30.33 -4.35 -13.86
N ALA A 401 -29.38 -4.32 -14.76
CA ALA A 401 -29.44 -3.45 -15.91
C ALA A 401 -30.41 -4.01 -16.97
N TRP A 402 -30.65 -5.32 -17.04
CA TRP A 402 -31.64 -5.91 -17.94
C TRP A 402 -32.76 -6.63 -17.18
N ARG A 403 -33.90 -5.96 -17.00
CA ARG A 403 -35.13 -6.53 -16.42
C ARG A 403 -36.37 -5.76 -16.88
N GLN A 404 -37.54 -6.37 -16.70
CA GLN A 404 -38.79 -5.62 -16.82
C GLN A 404 -38.96 -4.64 -15.64
N PRO A 405 -39.52 -3.45 -15.89
CA PRO A 405 -40.00 -2.55 -14.83
C PRO A 405 -41.02 -3.23 -13.93
N VAL A 406 -41.11 -2.83 -12.65
CA VAL A 406 -42.15 -3.32 -11.72
C VAL A 406 -43.50 -2.62 -11.87
N VAL A 407 -43.62 -1.72 -12.85
CA VAL A 407 -44.76 -0.84 -13.12
C VAL A 407 -45.20 -0.86 -14.58
#